data_AF-A0A9W9DEG2-F1
#
_entry.id   AF-A0A9W9DEG2-F1
#
_cell.length_a   1.000
_cell.length_b   1.000
_cell.length_c   1.000
_cell.angle_alpha   90.00
_cell.angle_beta   90.00
_cell.angle_gamma   90.00
#
_symmetry.space_group_name_H-M   'P 1'
#
loop_
_entity.id
_entity.type
_entity.pdbx_description
1 polymer ?
#
loop_
_entity_poly.entity_id
_entity_poly.type
_entity_poly.pdbx_seq_one_letter_code
_entity_poly.pdbx_strand_id
1 'polypeptide(L)'
;MRTEVGNSSKIGRVRVIFSLPTRNLGTLFPKSITPPSHLAYVEWFTKFSQKPEPHMGLYRAKPQLCKDGSRATSVIPLEAIQRSAHLYPK
;
A
#
# COMPACT_ATOMS: atom_id res chain seq x y z
N MET A 1 12.01 -11.79 -25.41
CA MET A 1 10.64 -11.63 -24.86
C MET A 1 10.79 -11.14 -23.44
N ARG A 2 10.80 -9.81 -23.23
CA ARG A 2 10.97 -9.19 -21.90
C ARG A 2 9.61 -9.20 -21.21
N THR A 3 9.52 -9.86 -20.08
CA THR A 3 8.37 -9.79 -19.17
C THR A 3 8.34 -8.39 -18.56
N GLU A 4 7.44 -7.55 -19.05
CA GLU A 4 7.02 -6.35 -18.32
C GLU A 4 6.28 -6.80 -17.06
N VAL A 5 7.02 -6.96 -15.96
CA VAL A 5 6.41 -6.90 -14.62
C VAL A 5 5.99 -5.45 -14.45
N GLY A 6 4.78 -5.14 -14.91
CA GLY A 6 4.17 -3.84 -14.73
C GLY A 6 4.02 -3.56 -13.24
N ASN A 7 5.02 -2.89 -12.65
CA ASN A 7 4.94 -2.33 -11.31
C ASN A 7 3.90 -1.20 -11.33
N SER A 8 2.62 -1.55 -11.32
CA SER A 8 1.55 -0.59 -11.09
C SER A 8 1.66 -0.12 -9.65
N SER A 9 2.38 0.99 -9.44
CA SER A 9 2.50 1.59 -8.12
C SER A 9 1.11 1.94 -7.61
N LYS A 10 0.72 1.33 -6.48
CA LYS A 10 -0.53 1.63 -5.79
C LYS A 10 -0.28 2.74 -4.78
N ILE A 11 -1.34 3.47 -4.46
CA ILE A 11 -1.29 4.54 -3.48
C ILE A 11 -2.25 4.16 -2.36
N GLY A 12 -1.78 4.36 -1.13
CA GLY A 12 -2.52 4.04 0.07
C GLY A 12 -2.13 4.96 1.21
N ARG A 13 -2.93 4.93 2.26
CA ARG A 13 -2.69 5.63 3.51
C ARG A 13 -2.09 4.66 4.52
N VAL A 14 -0.87 4.96 4.97
CA VAL A 14 -0.28 4.27 6.12
C VAL A 14 -1.06 4.65 7.37
N ARG A 15 -1.53 3.66 8.14
CA ARG A 15 -2.24 3.90 9.41
C ARG A 15 -1.34 3.65 10.62
N VAL A 16 -0.48 2.63 10.53
CA VAL A 16 0.50 2.30 11.56
C VAL A 16 1.72 1.63 10.92
N ILE A 17 2.89 1.94 11.47
CA ILE A 17 4.15 1.25 11.22
C ILE A 17 4.49 0.50 12.51
N PHE A 18 4.86 -0.77 12.39
CA PHE A 18 5.13 -1.62 13.55
C PHE A 18 6.17 -2.69 13.22
N SER A 19 6.72 -3.30 14.28
CA SER A 19 7.56 -4.48 14.19
C SER A 19 6.92 -5.64 14.93
N LEU A 20 7.20 -6.85 14.48
CA LEU A 20 6.77 -8.06 15.14
C LEU A 20 7.83 -8.51 16.16
N PRO A 21 7.45 -9.03 17.34
CA PRO A 21 8.40 -9.64 18.27
C PRO A 21 9.15 -10.80 17.60
N THR A 22 10.47 -10.84 17.77
CA THR A 22 11.37 -11.84 17.13
C THR A 22 10.96 -13.28 17.42
N ARG A 23 10.48 -13.55 18.65
CA ARG A 23 9.99 -14.86 19.11
C ARG A 23 8.87 -15.46 18.25
N ASN A 24 8.11 -14.65 17.52
CA ASN A 24 6.96 -15.10 16.73
C ASN A 24 7.24 -15.14 15.21
N LEU A 25 8.45 -14.78 14.75
CA LEU A 25 8.73 -14.70 13.32
C LEU A 25 8.73 -16.08 12.63
N GLY A 26 9.24 -17.10 13.31
CA GLY A 26 9.34 -18.46 12.74
C GLY A 26 7.99 -19.16 12.51
N THR A 27 6.89 -18.66 13.09
CA THR A 27 5.54 -19.18 12.85
C THR A 27 4.78 -18.38 11.79
N LEU A 28 5.11 -17.09 11.62
CA LEU A 28 4.43 -16.18 10.69
C LEU A 28 5.04 -16.17 9.29
N PHE A 29 6.33 -16.50 9.17
CA PHE A 29 7.05 -16.48 7.91
C PHE A 29 7.57 -17.89 7.56
N PRO A 30 7.50 -18.30 6.28
CA PRO A 30 8.19 -19.50 5.81
C PRO A 30 9.70 -19.41 6.09
N LYS A 31 10.33 -20.54 6.42
CA LYS A 31 11.77 -20.61 6.72
C LYS A 31 12.68 -20.14 5.58
N SER A 32 12.16 -20.11 4.35
CA SER A 32 12.88 -19.65 3.15
C SER A 32 12.90 -18.13 2.98
N ILE A 33 12.17 -17.38 3.81
CA ILE A 33 12.02 -15.93 3.68
C ILE A 33 12.65 -15.25 4.89
N THR A 34 13.55 -14.29 4.64
CA THR A 34 14.01 -13.37 5.68
C THR A 34 12.87 -12.39 6.01
N PRO A 35 12.33 -12.39 7.24
CA PRO A 35 11.24 -11.49 7.59
C PRO A 35 11.66 -10.02 7.51
N PRO A 36 10.76 -9.12 7.07
CA PRO A 36 11.03 -7.69 7.09
C PRO A 36 11.16 -7.16 8.52
N SER A 37 11.99 -6.13 8.69
CA SER A 37 12.27 -5.50 9.99
C SER A 37 11.06 -4.72 10.53
N HIS A 38 10.39 -4.02 9.62
CA HIS A 38 9.23 -3.20 9.88
C HIS A 38 8.14 -3.50 8.86
N LEU A 39 6.89 -3.41 9.33
CA LEU A 39 5.70 -3.59 8.54
C LEU A 39 4.86 -2.31 8.61
N ALA A 40 4.06 -2.10 7.57
CA ALA A 40 3.08 -1.02 7.52
C ALA A 40 1.68 -1.59 7.26
N TYR A 41 0.70 -1.19 8.07
CA TYR A 41 -0.71 -1.40 7.77
C TYR A 41 -1.21 -0.25 6.91
N VAL A 42 -1.67 -0.60 5.70
CA VAL A 42 -2.02 0.36 4.65
C VAL A 42 -3.47 0.16 4.24
N GLU A 43 -4.20 1.26 4.13
CA GLU A 43 -5.50 1.32 3.46
C GLU A 43 -5.31 1.81 2.03
N TRP A 44 -5.83 1.08 1.04
CA TRP A 44 -5.61 1.40 -0.37
C TRP A 44 -6.62 2.42 -0.91
N PHE A 45 -6.16 3.25 -1.84
CA PHE A 45 -7.02 4.07 -2.67
C PHE A 45 -7.24 3.41 -4.04
N THR A 46 -8.33 3.77 -4.71
CA THR A 46 -8.58 3.38 -6.10
C THR A 46 -7.50 3.95 -7.02
N LYS A 47 -7.29 3.32 -8.19
CA LYS A 47 -6.43 3.88 -9.23
C LYS A 47 -6.86 5.31 -9.57
N PHE A 48 -5.88 6.16 -9.86
CA PHE A 48 -6.15 7.54 -10.27
C PHE A 48 -6.95 7.61 -11.56
N SER A 49 -7.75 8.67 -11.69
CA SER A 49 -8.29 9.08 -12.98
C SER A 49 -7.15 9.42 -13.94
N GLN A 50 -7.37 9.21 -15.24
CA GLN A 50 -6.38 9.53 -16.27
C GLN A 50 -5.93 11.00 -16.24
N LYS A 51 -6.82 11.91 -15.80
CA LYS A 51 -6.54 13.34 -15.68
C LYS A 51 -6.66 13.80 -14.22
N PRO A 52 -5.79 14.72 -13.77
CA PRO A 52 -5.92 15.38 -12.48
C PRO A 52 -7.17 16.27 -12.45
N GLU A 53 -7.55 16.73 -11.26
CA GLU A 53 -8.64 17.69 -11.09
C GLU A 53 -8.27 19.03 -11.78
N PRO A 54 -9.16 19.61 -12.63
CA PRO A 54 -8.83 20.75 -13.47
C PRO A 54 -8.40 22.03 -12.75
N HIS A 55 -8.94 22.33 -11.57
CA HIS A 55 -8.69 23.59 -10.87
C HIS A 55 -7.48 23.53 -9.93
N MET A 56 -7.19 22.35 -9.37
CA MET A 56 -6.20 22.14 -8.31
C MET A 56 -4.94 21.43 -8.84
N GLY A 57 -5.01 20.76 -9.99
CA GLY A 57 -3.90 19.97 -10.54
C GLY A 57 -3.56 18.70 -9.74
N LEU A 58 -4.36 18.38 -8.71
CA LEU A 58 -4.16 17.22 -7.84
C LEU A 58 -5.01 16.04 -8.29
N TYR A 59 -4.49 14.83 -8.07
CA TYR A 59 -5.26 13.61 -8.30
C TYR A 59 -6.23 13.36 -7.15
N ARG A 60 -7.49 13.13 -7.51
CA ARG A 60 -8.52 12.70 -6.57
C ARG A 60 -8.30 11.24 -6.20
N ALA A 61 -8.16 10.97 -4.92
CA ALA A 61 -8.09 9.62 -4.38
C ALA A 61 -9.42 9.25 -3.70
N LYS A 62 -9.94 8.05 -3.95
CA LYS A 62 -11.09 7.50 -3.24
C LYS A 62 -10.66 6.23 -2.51
N PRO A 63 -11.15 5.96 -1.28
CA PRO A 63 -10.88 4.69 -0.62
C PRO A 63 -11.29 3.52 -1.52
N GLN A 64 -10.41 2.53 -1.66
CA GLN A 64 -10.78 1.29 -2.32
C GLN A 64 -11.57 0.45 -1.33
N LEU A 65 -12.73 -0.05 -1.76
CA LEU A 65 -13.61 -0.88 -0.94
C LEU A 65 -13.60 -2.33 -1.41
N CYS A 66 -13.73 -3.26 -0.48
CA CYS A 66 -14.01 -4.66 -0.71
C CYS A 66 -15.50 -4.86 -1.08
N LYS A 67 -15.87 -6.07 -1.51
CA LYS A 67 -17.27 -6.39 -1.89
C LYS A 67 -18.26 -6.21 -0.73
N ASP A 68 -17.78 -6.34 0.50
CA ASP A 68 -18.54 -6.16 1.74
C ASP A 68 -18.61 -4.70 2.21
N GLY A 69 -18.05 -3.75 1.45
CA GLY A 69 -18.00 -2.33 1.80
C GLY A 69 -16.90 -1.94 2.78
N SER A 70 -16.11 -2.89 3.29
CA SER A 70 -14.95 -2.60 4.13
C SER A 70 -13.80 -1.98 3.31
N ARG A 71 -12.85 -1.32 3.99
CA ARG A 71 -11.67 -0.77 3.32
C ARG A 71 -10.76 -1.90 2.83
N ALA A 72 -10.30 -1.80 1.59
CA ALA A 72 -9.24 -2.67 1.10
C ALA A 72 -7.93 -2.34 1.83
N THR A 73 -7.43 -3.29 2.62
CA THR A 73 -6.24 -3.08 3.46
C THR A 73 -5.20 -4.16 3.24
N SER A 74 -3.95 -3.88 3.60
CA SER A 74 -2.86 -4.86 3.56
C SER A 74 -1.80 -4.53 4.59
N VAL A 75 -1.06 -5.56 5.02
CA VAL A 75 0.21 -5.40 5.74
C VAL A 75 1.34 -5.62 4.73
N ILE A 76 2.22 -4.64 4.58
CA ILE A 76 3.35 -4.70 3.63
C ILE A 76 4.68 -4.48 4.36
N PRO A 77 5.81 -4.99 3.84
CA PRO A 77 7.14 -4.56 4.26
C PRO A 77 7.27 -3.04 4.14
N LEU A 78 7.88 -2.39 5.13
CA LEU A 78 8.07 -0.94 5.10
C LEU A 78 8.93 -0.53 3.90
N GLU A 79 9.87 -1.38 3.51
CA GLU A 79 10.78 -1.18 2.38
C GLU A 79 10.06 -1.19 1.01
N ALA A 80 8.80 -1.65 0.97
CA ALA A 80 7.97 -1.57 -0.23
C ALA A 80 7.37 -0.17 -0.46
N ILE A 81 7.44 0.74 0.51
CA ILE A 81 6.98 2.12 0.36
C ILE A 81 8.06 2.93 -0.36
N GLN A 82 7.69 3.51 -1.51
CA GLN A 82 8.65 4.24 -2.35
C GLN A 82 8.78 5.72 -1.99
N ARG A 83 7.65 6.42 -1.81
CA ARG A 83 7.62 7.87 -1.58
C ARG A 83 6.27 8.32 -1.01
N SER A 84 6.27 9.49 -0.39
CA SER A 84 5.04 10.22 -0.09
C SER A 84 4.40 10.77 -1.37
N ALA A 85 3.09 10.93 -1.33
CA ALA A 85 2.32 11.59 -2.39
C ALA A 85 1.31 12.55 -1.76
N HIS A 86 1.23 13.77 -2.30
CA HIS A 86 0.21 14.74 -1.91
C HIS A 86 -1.07 14.43 -2.68
N LEU A 87 -2.15 14.15 -1.95
CA LEU A 87 -3.45 13.79 -2.51
C LEU A 87 -4.50 14.79 -2.04
N TYR A 88 -5.50 15.02 -2.89
CA TYR A 88 -6.70 15.74 -2.49
C TYR A 88 -7.75 14.74 -1.98
N PRO A 89 -8.15 14.81 -0.69
CA PRO A 89 -9.19 13.95 -0.14
C PRO A 89 -10.54 14.30 -0.78
N LYS A 90 -11.35 13.26 -1.05
CA LYS A 90 -12.76 13.44 -1.41
C LYS A 90 -13.63 13.34 -0.16
#